data_AF-A0A963S4T8-F1
#
_entry.id   AF-A0A963S4T8-F1
#
_cell.length_a   1.000
_cell.length_b   1.000
_cell.length_c   1.000
_cell.angle_alpha   90.00
_cell.angle_beta   90.00
_cell.angle_gamma   90.00
#
_symmetry.space_group_name_H-M   'P 1'
#
loop_
_entity.id
_entity.type
_entity.pdbx_description
1 polymer ?
#
loop_
_entity_poly.entity_id
_entity_poly.type
_entity_poly.pdbx_seq_one_letter_code
_entity_poly.pdbx_strand_id
1 'polypeptide(L)'
;MPREQRTITAEDILPLDKYEVIRADKKQEAIERKKLTRVSVGPNSTFIFENWDSMWLQIQEMLRIEKGGDEQLADELSAYDPMVPKGAELTATVLFEVEDPVRRDAFLRTIGGVED
;
A
#
# COMPACT_ATOMS: atom_id res chain seq x y z
N MET A 1 8.84 -9.09 -17.41
CA MET A 1 7.75 -8.16 -17.02
C MET A 1 8.19 -7.35 -15.81
N PRO A 2 7.79 -6.08 -15.64
CA PRO A 2 8.24 -5.21 -14.53
C PRO A 2 8.04 -5.81 -13.13
N ARG A 3 7.08 -6.73 -12.96
CA ARG A 3 6.93 -7.58 -11.75
C ARG A 3 8.21 -8.36 -11.37
N GLU A 4 8.94 -8.87 -12.36
CA GLU A 4 10.21 -9.58 -12.15
C GLU A 4 11.35 -8.61 -11.85
N GLN A 5 11.23 -7.37 -12.33
CA GLN A 5 12.15 -6.27 -12.05
C GLN A 5 11.87 -5.60 -10.71
N ARG A 6 10.78 -5.99 -10.02
CA ARG A 6 10.38 -5.51 -8.68
C ARG A 6 10.27 -3.99 -8.62
N THR A 7 9.80 -3.38 -9.70
CA THR A 7 9.57 -1.95 -9.81
C THR A 7 8.27 -1.67 -10.56
N ILE A 8 7.64 -0.55 -10.25
CA ILE A 8 6.46 -0.03 -10.94
C ILE A 8 6.93 1.18 -11.74
N THR A 9 6.55 1.20 -13.01
CA THR A 9 6.86 2.29 -13.93
C THR A 9 5.57 2.94 -14.42
N ALA A 10 5.68 4.11 -15.05
CA ALA A 10 4.52 4.76 -15.66
C ALA A 10 3.82 3.87 -16.71
N GLU A 11 4.56 2.99 -17.39
CA GLU A 11 4.01 2.04 -18.38
C GLU A 11 3.12 0.96 -17.75
N ASP A 12 3.25 0.72 -16.44
CA ASP A 12 2.41 -0.20 -15.68
C ASP A 12 1.07 0.40 -15.28
N ILE A 13 0.95 1.73 -15.32
CA ILE A 13 -0.23 2.44 -14.85
C ILE A 13 -1.23 2.57 -15.98
N LEU A 14 -2.37 1.90 -15.79
CA LEU A 14 -3.51 1.98 -16.69
C LEU A 14 -4.14 3.38 -16.68
N PRO A 15 -4.58 3.88 -17.85
CA PRO A 15 -5.48 5.02 -17.92
C PRO A 15 -6.76 4.78 -17.10
N LEU A 16 -7.33 5.86 -16.54
CA LEU A 16 -8.46 5.79 -15.61
C LEU A 16 -9.67 5.04 -16.20
N ASP A 17 -10.00 5.24 -17.48
CA ASP A 17 -11.10 4.56 -18.15
C ASP A 17 -10.88 3.03 -18.23
N LYS A 18 -9.64 2.60 -18.38
CA LYS A 18 -9.26 1.17 -18.40
C LYS A 18 -9.24 0.58 -17.00
N TYR A 19 -8.74 1.35 -16.03
CA TYR A 19 -8.68 0.90 -14.64
C TYR A 19 -10.09 0.69 -14.07
N GLU A 20 -11.03 1.60 -14.31
CA GLU A 20 -12.42 1.49 -13.82
C GLU A 20 -13.11 0.19 -14.28
N VAL A 21 -12.79 -0.32 -15.46
CA VAL A 21 -13.36 -1.59 -15.98
C VAL A 21 -12.95 -2.79 -15.15
N ILE A 22 -11.70 -2.83 -14.67
CA ILE A 22 -11.14 -3.98 -13.93
C ILE A 22 -11.09 -3.77 -12.41
N ARG A 23 -11.45 -2.58 -11.94
CA ARG A 23 -11.27 -2.16 -10.54
C ARG A 23 -11.94 -3.08 -9.54
N ALA A 24 -13.17 -3.51 -9.82
CA ALA A 24 -13.93 -4.38 -8.92
C ALA A 24 -13.20 -5.70 -8.69
N ASP A 25 -12.71 -6.32 -9.77
CA ASP A 25 -11.97 -7.57 -9.72
C ASP A 25 -10.64 -7.41 -8.98
N LYS A 26 -9.89 -6.33 -9.29
CA LYS A 26 -8.62 -6.04 -8.61
C LYS A 26 -8.79 -5.77 -7.12
N LYS A 27 -9.87 -5.12 -6.72
CA LYS A 27 -10.21 -4.92 -5.30
C LYS A 27 -10.53 -6.26 -4.62
N GLN A 28 -11.24 -7.16 -5.29
CA GLN A 28 -11.52 -8.49 -4.75
C GLN A 28 -10.25 -9.32 -4.60
N GLU A 29 -9.37 -9.33 -5.61
CA GLU A 29 -8.05 -9.97 -5.53
C GLU A 29 -7.23 -9.43 -4.36
N ALA A 30 -7.26 -8.11 -4.12
CA ALA A 30 -6.55 -7.49 -3.01
C ALA A 30 -7.09 -7.91 -1.64
N ILE A 31 -8.41 -8.09 -1.50
CA ILE A 31 -9.01 -8.60 -0.26
C ILE A 31 -8.51 -10.01 0.04
N GLU A 32 -8.51 -10.90 -0.96
CA GLU A 32 -8.02 -12.27 -0.78
C GLU A 32 -6.52 -12.29 -0.46
N ARG A 33 -5.73 -11.45 -1.12
CA ARG A 33 -4.30 -11.30 -0.84
C ARG A 33 -4.02 -10.81 0.57
N LYS A 34 -4.77 -9.82 1.06
CA LYS A 34 -4.61 -9.26 2.42
C LYS A 34 -4.81 -10.33 3.50
N LYS A 35 -5.60 -11.38 3.26
CA LYS A 35 -5.75 -12.50 4.20
C LYS A 35 -4.44 -13.28 4.39
N LEU A 36 -3.57 -13.28 3.38
CA LEU A 36 -2.30 -14.02 3.38
C LEU A 36 -1.12 -13.15 3.81
N THR A 37 -1.22 -11.82 3.70
CA THR A 37 -0.13 -10.88 3.98
C THR A 37 -0.30 -10.11 5.28
N ARG A 38 -1.40 -10.35 6.02
CA ARG A 38 -1.70 -9.66 7.29
C ARG A 38 -1.26 -10.49 8.49
N VAL A 39 -0.49 -9.89 9.39
CA VAL A 39 -0.05 -10.50 10.66
C VAL A 39 -0.32 -9.53 11.81
N SER A 40 -1.15 -9.93 12.77
CA SER A 40 -1.36 -9.17 14.00
C SER A 40 -0.22 -9.40 14.97
N VAL A 41 0.30 -8.32 15.55
CA VAL A 41 1.38 -8.34 16.53
C VAL A 41 0.91 -7.59 17.78
N GLY A 42 0.74 -8.33 18.87
CA GLY A 42 0.20 -7.77 20.10
C GLY A 42 -1.25 -7.26 19.96
N PRO A 43 -1.69 -6.36 20.85
CA PRO A 43 -3.10 -5.99 20.96
C PRO A 43 -3.56 -4.93 19.96
N ASN A 44 -2.65 -4.05 19.50
CA ASN A 44 -3.02 -2.84 18.76
C ASN A 44 -2.28 -2.70 17.42
N SER A 45 -1.46 -3.65 17.00
CA SER A 45 -0.67 -3.51 15.77
C SER A 45 -0.91 -4.65 14.79
N THR A 46 -0.96 -4.29 13.52
CA THR A 46 -1.08 -5.21 12.41
C THR A 46 -0.08 -4.85 11.32
N PHE A 47 0.75 -5.81 10.96
CA PHE A 47 1.64 -5.73 9.80
C PHE A 47 0.89 -6.20 8.56
N ILE A 48 0.99 -5.43 7.48
CA ILE A 48 0.55 -5.83 6.14
C ILE A 48 1.80 -5.87 5.28
N PHE A 49 2.25 -7.07 4.94
CA PHE A 49 3.40 -7.24 4.05
C PHE A 49 3.03 -6.82 2.62
N GLU A 50 3.84 -5.93 2.07
CA GLU A 50 3.61 -5.34 0.77
C GLU A 50 4.26 -6.15 -0.35
N ASN A 51 3.71 -6.00 -1.55
CA ASN A 51 4.22 -6.60 -2.77
C ASN A 51 3.90 -5.70 -3.95
N TRP A 52 4.39 -6.09 -5.13
CA TRP A 52 4.18 -5.33 -6.35
C TRP A 52 2.69 -5.01 -6.61
N ASP A 53 1.80 -6.00 -6.45
CA ASP A 53 0.37 -5.79 -6.75
C ASP A 53 -0.32 -4.89 -5.72
N SER A 54 0.09 -4.93 -4.44
CA SER A 54 -0.48 -4.03 -3.43
C SER A 54 -0.05 -2.58 -3.67
N MET A 55 1.21 -2.34 -4.01
CA MET A 55 1.71 -1.00 -4.35
C MET A 55 1.12 -0.47 -5.65
N TRP A 56 1.03 -1.30 -6.69
CA TRP A 56 0.37 -0.93 -7.94
C TRP A 56 -1.08 -0.53 -7.72
N LEU A 57 -1.80 -1.26 -6.88
CA LEU A 57 -3.20 -0.94 -6.58
C LEU A 57 -3.34 0.36 -5.78
N GLN A 58 -2.41 0.66 -4.86
CA GLN A 58 -2.40 1.94 -4.13
C GLN A 58 -2.21 3.12 -5.09
N ILE A 59 -1.21 3.05 -5.97
CA ILE A 59 -0.95 4.10 -6.97
C ILE A 59 -2.20 4.32 -7.85
N GLN A 60 -2.82 3.24 -8.33
CA GLN A 60 -4.05 3.33 -9.14
C GLN A 60 -5.22 3.99 -8.38
N GLU A 61 -5.45 3.61 -7.12
CA GLU A 61 -6.53 4.19 -6.33
C GLU A 61 -6.27 5.67 -6.00
N MET A 62 -5.02 6.05 -5.73
CA MET A 62 -4.64 7.45 -5.49
C MET A 62 -4.90 8.32 -6.73
N LEU A 63 -4.38 7.91 -7.89
CA LEU A 63 -4.58 8.62 -9.16
C LEU A 63 -6.06 8.72 -9.54
N ARG A 64 -6.85 7.68 -9.24
CA ARG A 64 -8.30 7.68 -9.46
C ARG A 64 -9.04 8.67 -8.57
N ILE A 65 -8.75 8.68 -7.27
CA ILE A 65 -9.45 9.52 -6.29
C ILE A 65 -9.17 11.00 -6.58
N GLU A 66 -7.91 11.31 -6.87
CA GLU A 66 -7.45 12.68 -7.08
C GLU A 66 -7.61 13.15 -8.52
N LYS A 67 -7.95 12.24 -9.45
CA LYS A 67 -7.94 12.46 -10.91
C LYS A 67 -6.60 13.06 -11.36
N GLY A 68 -5.51 12.52 -10.81
CA GLY A 68 -4.16 13.01 -11.01
C GLY A 68 -3.69 12.86 -12.45
N GLY A 69 -2.88 13.82 -12.91
CA GLY A 69 -2.16 13.76 -14.18
C GLY A 69 -0.72 13.26 -14.02
N ASP A 70 0.12 13.52 -15.01
CA ASP A 70 1.51 13.02 -15.05
C ASP A 70 2.38 13.46 -13.86
N GLU A 71 2.14 14.66 -13.33
CA GLU A 71 2.87 15.19 -12.17
C GLU A 71 2.56 14.38 -10.90
N GLN A 72 1.27 14.15 -10.63
CA GLN A 72 0.84 13.29 -9.52
C GLN A 72 1.39 11.87 -9.68
N LEU A 73 1.37 11.32 -10.90
CA LEU A 73 1.91 9.99 -11.16
C LEU A 73 3.38 9.87 -10.76
N ALA A 74 4.20 10.88 -11.03
CA ALA A 74 5.60 10.87 -10.63
C ALA A 74 5.73 10.84 -9.09
N ASP A 75 4.93 11.63 -8.38
CA ASP A 75 4.92 11.67 -6.92
C ASP A 75 4.48 10.33 -6.33
N GLU A 76 3.39 9.74 -6.82
CA GLU A 76 2.90 8.44 -6.36
C GLU A 76 3.90 7.31 -6.62
N LEU A 77 4.54 7.29 -7.80
CA LEU A 77 5.60 6.33 -8.10
C LEU A 77 6.77 6.47 -7.13
N SER A 78 7.18 7.71 -6.84
CA SER A 78 8.28 7.98 -5.91
C SER A 78 7.96 7.55 -4.47
N ALA A 79 6.69 7.62 -4.07
CA ALA A 79 6.23 7.23 -2.74
C ALA A 79 6.10 5.70 -2.59
N TYR A 80 5.50 5.02 -3.58
CA TYR A 80 5.11 3.62 -3.45
C TYR A 80 6.07 2.61 -4.11
N ASP A 81 6.85 2.96 -5.15
CA ASP A 81 7.85 2.04 -5.71
C ASP A 81 8.90 1.56 -4.68
N PRO A 82 9.40 2.42 -3.76
CA PRO A 82 10.32 2.00 -2.72
C PRO A 82 9.73 0.95 -1.77
N MET A 83 8.41 0.89 -1.63
CA MET A 83 7.72 -0.09 -0.81
C MET A 83 7.57 -1.46 -1.51
N VAL A 84 7.94 -1.58 -2.79
CA VAL A 84 7.99 -2.89 -3.47
C VAL A 84 9.25 -3.64 -3.01
N PRO A 85 9.14 -4.83 -2.39
CA PRO A 85 10.31 -5.58 -1.93
C PRO A 85 11.28 -5.88 -3.09
N LYS A 86 12.56 -5.53 -2.95
CA LYS A 86 13.57 -5.76 -4.00
C LYS A 86 14.21 -7.15 -3.94
N GLY A 87 13.80 -7.97 -2.98
CA GLY A 87 13.95 -9.44 -2.96
C GLY A 87 14.93 -10.01 -1.94
N ALA A 88 15.75 -9.18 -1.31
CA ALA A 88 16.54 -9.56 -0.13
C ALA A 88 15.95 -8.97 1.17
N GLU A 89 14.72 -8.49 1.10
CA GLU A 89 14.03 -7.78 2.17
C GLU A 89 12.52 -8.04 2.12
N LEU A 90 11.83 -7.74 3.22
CA LEU A 90 10.39 -7.65 3.29
C LEU A 90 10.03 -6.20 3.62
N THR A 91 9.05 -5.66 2.92
CA THR A 91 8.46 -4.36 3.24
C THR A 91 7.08 -4.60 3.83
N ALA A 92 6.68 -3.75 4.79
CA ALA A 92 5.37 -3.86 5.41
C ALA A 92 4.85 -2.49 5.83
N THR A 93 3.54 -2.33 5.72
CA THR A 93 2.81 -1.22 6.35
C THR A 93 2.37 -1.67 7.73
N VAL A 94 2.73 -0.92 8.78
CA VAL A 94 2.27 -1.17 10.15
C VAL A 94 1.06 -0.30 10.44
N LEU A 95 -0.05 -0.92 10.80
CA LEU A 95 -1.26 -0.23 11.23
C LEU A 95 -1.42 -0.36 12.74
N PHE A 96 -1.56 0.78 13.40
CA PHE A 96 -1.94 0.85 14.80
C PHE A 96 -3.44 1.12 14.94
N GLU A 97 -4.18 0.13 15.42
CA GLU A 97 -5.64 0.13 15.50
C GLU A 97 -6.08 0.35 16.96
N VAL A 98 -6.49 1.58 17.28
CA VAL A 98 -7.08 1.93 18.58
C VAL A 98 -8.36 2.72 18.35
N GLU A 99 -9.50 2.11 18.69
CA GLU A 99 -10.84 2.66 18.42
C GLU A 99 -11.12 3.93 19.24
N ASP A 100 -10.86 3.88 20.55
CA ASP A 100 -11.12 4.98 21.45
C ASP A 100 -10.12 6.13 21.23
N PRO A 101 -10.57 7.35 20.90
CA PRO A 101 -9.67 8.46 20.57
C PRO A 101 -8.74 8.87 21.72
N VAL A 102 -9.21 8.80 22.98
CA VAL A 102 -8.42 9.20 24.15
C VAL A 102 -7.31 8.19 24.40
N ARG A 103 -7.63 6.90 24.33
CA ARG A 103 -6.66 5.81 24.40
C ARG A 103 -5.70 5.83 23.22
N ARG A 104 -6.17 6.17 22.02
CA ARG A 104 -5.32 6.29 20.83
C ARG A 104 -4.27 7.39 21.01
N ASP A 105 -4.67 8.57 21.44
CA ASP A 105 -3.72 9.67 21.72
C ASP A 105 -2.68 9.25 22.78
N ALA A 106 -3.14 8.68 23.90
CA ALA A 106 -2.25 8.19 24.94
C ALA A 106 -1.28 7.11 24.42
N PHE A 107 -1.76 6.15 23.63
CA PHE A 107 -0.95 5.09 23.03
C PHE A 107 0.08 5.63 22.03
N LEU A 108 -0.32 6.53 21.12
CA LEU A 108 0.58 7.12 20.12
C LEU A 108 1.75 7.88 20.78
N ARG A 109 1.54 8.50 21.95
CA ARG A 109 2.60 9.15 22.73
C ARG A 109 3.62 8.17 23.31
N THR A 110 3.29 6.88 23.44
CA THR A 110 4.16 5.86 24.03
C THR A 110 5.01 5.09 23.03
N ILE A 111 4.68 5.16 21.74
CA ILE A 111 5.30 4.34 20.69
C ILE A 111 6.21 5.13 19.76
N GLY A 112 6.78 6.26 20.22
CA GLY A 112 7.78 6.97 19.43
C GLY A 112 9.04 6.12 19.22
N GLY A 113 9.55 6.08 17.99
CA GLY A 113 10.72 5.27 17.62
C GLY A 113 10.41 3.77 17.50
N VAL A 114 9.14 3.39 17.31
CA VAL A 114 8.74 2.00 17.06
C VAL A 114 9.15 1.51 15.67
N GLU A 115 9.47 2.45 14.78
CA GLU A 115 9.92 2.24 13.41
C GLU A 115 11.44 2.05 13.26
N ASP A 116 12.22 2.30 14.32
CA ASP A 116 13.69 2.17 14.37
C ASP A 116 14.15 0.78 14.88
#